data_AF-A0A6M3XH55-F1
#
_entry.id   AF-A0A6M3XH55-F1
#
_cell.length_a   1.000
_cell.length_b   1.000
_cell.length_c   1.000
_cell.angle_alpha   90.00
_cell.angle_beta   90.00
_cell.angle_gamma   90.00
#
_symmetry.space_group_name_H-M   'P 1'
#
loop_
_entity.id
_entity.type
_entity.pdbx_description
1 polymer ?
#
loop_
_entity_poly.entity_id
_entity_poly.type
_entity_poly.pdbx_seq_one_letter_code
_entity_poly.pdbx_strand_id
1 'polypeptide(L)'
;MSDKEVVRYEKALAEYNITPEKVREMAKEYESLHVVPDDIKSYKAVHAAKMVLTRVRTGVDKRRKELGVDAYAWIKTKDGAAKDLLEPIIPLEDRFKAELSAEDARIEKIETDRVQAIRDKIEEIKNYPIKNINNREASLINALINQLFCLEITPEEYQEFKAEAIQEKEDALALLSQQHADRIKFEQEEAVRKAESERLEKVRKEQEAEAARLKVIADEQEAARKAQEMEARKEREAIEEEKIKIQAEKDKIEATKKTEQDRKAMAAFEKEALEKARIRAEQEAKEEAVRKESARIAKEEAEKAEHIRKTALAPDKVKLIAYVDALYWLDFPALKDDKAKEILNNVRNRLTKIRKGVKDAVGRL
;
A
#
# COMPACT_ATOMS: atom_id res chain seq x y z
N MET A 1 91.05 59.28 22.30
CA MET A 1 90.67 60.16 23.42
C MET A 1 90.06 61.40 22.82
N SER A 2 88.92 61.86 23.33
CA SER A 2 88.37 63.16 22.94
C SER A 2 89.28 64.30 23.42
N ASP A 3 89.25 65.47 22.77
CA ASP A 3 90.07 66.63 23.15
C ASP A 3 89.93 66.99 24.64
N LYS A 4 88.74 66.80 25.22
CA LYS A 4 88.49 67.02 26.65
C LYS A 4 89.18 65.99 27.55
N GLU A 5 89.31 64.75 27.10
CA GLU A 5 90.01 63.70 27.84
C GLU A 5 91.52 63.88 27.75
N VAL A 6 92.04 64.33 26.60
CA VAL A 6 93.46 64.66 26.43
C VAL A 6 93.87 65.78 27.40
N VAL A 7 93.11 66.87 27.45
CA VAL A 7 93.37 67.98 28.39
C VAL A 7 93.28 67.54 29.85
N ARG A 8 92.39 66.59 30.20
CA ARG A 8 92.31 66.04 31.56
C ARG A 8 93.52 65.17 31.90
N TYR A 9 93.99 64.38 30.94
CA TYR A 9 95.16 63.51 31.12
C TYR A 9 96.44 64.32 31.29
N GLU A 10 96.64 65.36 30.48
CA GLU A 10 97.79 66.27 30.62
C GLU A 10 97.80 66.99 31.98
N LYS A 11 96.63 67.43 32.46
CA LYS A 11 96.51 68.01 33.81
C LYS A 11 96.82 67.00 34.91
N ALA A 12 96.36 65.75 34.78
CA ALA A 12 96.66 64.69 35.74
C ALA A 12 98.15 64.35 35.78
N LEU A 13 98.84 64.36 34.63
CA LEU A 13 100.30 64.14 34.57
C LEU A 13 101.08 65.24 35.30
N ALA A 14 100.60 66.49 35.28
CA ALA A 14 101.24 67.61 35.98
C ALA A 14 101.25 67.47 37.52
N GLU A 15 100.39 66.61 38.09
CA GLU A 15 100.33 66.36 39.54
C GLU A 15 101.35 65.33 40.04
N TYR A 16 102.07 64.69 39.11
CA TYR A 16 103.19 63.81 39.41
C TYR A 16 104.50 64.59 39.33
N ASN A 17 105.39 64.35 40.30
CA ASN A 17 106.71 64.97 40.36
C ASN A 17 107.70 64.41 39.32
N ILE A 18 107.22 63.71 38.29
CA ILE A 18 108.03 63.14 37.22
C ILE A 18 107.24 63.18 35.90
N THR A 19 107.91 63.56 34.82
CA THR A 19 107.31 63.62 33.48
C THR A 19 107.57 62.33 32.70
N PRO A 20 106.70 61.98 31.73
CA PRO A 20 106.96 60.88 30.81
C PRO A 20 108.31 61.00 30.09
N GLU A 21 108.73 62.22 29.74
CA GLU A 21 110.01 62.52 29.10
C GLU A 21 111.17 62.13 30.02
N LYS A 22 111.10 62.50 31.31
CA LYS A 22 112.14 62.16 32.28
C LYS A 22 112.24 60.66 32.53
N VAL A 23 111.10 59.96 32.58
CA VAL A 23 111.09 58.48 32.66
C VAL A 23 111.76 57.88 31.43
N ARG A 24 111.49 58.39 30.22
CA ARG A 24 112.13 57.92 28.98
C ARG A 24 113.63 58.20 28.95
N GLU A 25 114.08 59.35 29.46
CA GLU A 25 115.51 59.65 29.62
C GLU A 25 116.20 58.68 30.57
N MET A 26 115.62 58.44 31.75
CA MET A 26 116.17 57.50 32.73
C MET A 26 116.22 56.07 32.18
N ALA A 27 115.22 55.69 31.38
CA ALA A 27 115.19 54.39 30.71
C ALA A 27 116.36 54.25 29.73
N LYS A 28 116.62 55.26 28.89
CA LYS A 28 117.75 55.27 27.95
C LYS A 28 119.11 55.32 28.66
N GLU A 29 119.23 56.14 29.71
CA GLU A 29 120.46 56.30 30.51
C GLU A 29 120.89 54.96 31.14
N TYR A 30 119.94 54.16 31.60
CA TYR A 30 120.21 52.89 32.27
C TYR A 30 120.10 51.67 31.34
N GLU A 31 119.74 51.85 30.06
CA GLU A 31 119.50 50.76 29.10
C GLU A 31 120.74 49.88 28.87
N SER A 32 121.93 50.49 28.82
CA SER A 32 123.19 49.78 28.59
C SER A 32 123.84 49.23 29.87
N LEU A 33 123.29 49.54 31.04
CA LEU A 33 123.85 49.07 32.32
C LEU A 33 123.54 47.58 32.53
N HIS A 34 124.59 46.79 32.72
CA HIS A 34 124.50 45.38 33.06
C HIS A 34 125.57 45.02 34.09
N VAL A 35 125.30 43.99 34.89
CA VAL A 35 126.27 43.48 35.87
C VAL A 35 127.27 42.61 35.13
N VAL A 36 128.55 42.93 35.27
CA VAL A 36 129.67 42.11 34.78
C VAL A 36 130.11 41.19 35.93
N PRO A 37 130.25 39.87 35.71
CA PRO A 37 130.71 38.94 36.74
C PRO A 37 132.03 39.40 37.38
N ASP A 38 132.12 39.27 38.71
CA ASP A 38 133.29 39.60 39.55
C ASP A 38 133.72 41.09 39.56
N ASP A 39 133.03 41.99 38.84
CA ASP A 39 133.24 43.43 38.96
C ASP A 39 132.25 44.10 39.93
N ILE A 40 132.75 44.41 41.12
CA ILE A 40 132.02 45.10 42.18
C ILE A 40 131.50 46.47 41.71
N LYS A 41 132.18 47.14 40.77
CA LYS A 41 131.75 48.47 40.29
C LYS A 41 130.50 48.37 39.41
N SER A 42 130.46 47.43 38.46
CA SER A 42 129.26 47.17 37.64
C SER A 42 128.04 46.79 38.49
N TYR A 43 128.21 45.93 39.51
CA TYR A 43 127.14 45.58 40.44
C TYR A 43 126.60 46.80 41.20
N LYS A 44 127.50 47.63 41.74
CA LYS A 44 127.11 48.86 42.46
C LYS A 44 126.38 49.84 41.55
N ALA A 45 126.80 49.98 40.29
CA ALA A 45 126.15 50.85 39.30
C ALA A 45 124.72 50.40 38.98
N VAL A 46 124.52 49.11 38.68
CA VAL A 46 123.18 48.56 38.41
C VAL A 46 122.29 48.61 39.65
N HIS A 47 122.84 48.29 40.83
CA HIS A 47 122.10 48.37 42.08
C HIS A 47 121.65 49.81 42.37
N ALA A 48 122.52 50.81 42.15
CA ALA A 48 122.17 52.21 42.31
C ALA A 48 121.05 52.63 41.34
N ALA A 49 121.16 52.28 40.05
CA ALA A 49 120.12 52.55 39.05
C ALA A 49 118.77 51.89 39.42
N LYS A 50 118.80 50.61 39.86
CA LYS A 50 117.61 49.89 40.36
C LYS A 50 116.96 50.61 41.53
N MET A 51 117.73 51.11 42.50
CA MET A 51 117.20 51.84 43.66
C MET A 51 116.52 53.13 43.25
N VAL A 52 117.09 53.86 42.29
CA VAL A 52 116.49 55.07 41.72
C VAL A 52 115.18 54.75 41.01
N LEU A 53 115.15 53.76 40.10
CA LEU A 53 113.93 53.34 39.39
C LEU A 53 112.84 52.83 40.34
N THR A 54 113.22 52.06 41.36
CA THR A 54 112.29 51.56 42.37
C THR A 54 111.68 52.71 43.16
N ARG A 55 112.47 53.71 43.56
CA ARG A 55 112.00 54.90 44.28
C ARG A 55 111.04 55.73 43.42
N VAL A 56 111.32 55.89 42.13
CA VAL A 56 110.41 56.57 41.19
C VAL A 56 109.09 55.82 41.09
N ARG A 57 109.11 54.50 40.86
CA ARG A 57 107.91 53.67 40.74
C ARG A 57 107.05 53.72 42.01
N THR A 58 107.67 53.54 43.18
CA THR A 58 106.94 53.58 44.46
C THR A 58 106.45 54.98 44.80
N GLY A 59 107.18 56.02 44.43
CA GLY A 59 106.74 57.42 44.54
C GLY A 59 105.52 57.73 43.69
N VAL A 60 105.49 57.27 42.44
CA VAL A 60 104.32 57.40 41.55
C VAL A 60 103.11 56.65 42.10
N ASP A 61 103.26 55.40 42.55
CA ASP A 61 102.13 54.65 43.12
C ASP A 61 101.62 55.26 44.44
N LYS A 62 102.53 55.76 45.28
CA LYS A 62 102.16 56.49 46.50
C LYS A 62 101.37 57.76 46.15
N ARG A 63 101.87 58.56 45.20
CA ARG A 63 101.19 59.79 44.76
C ARG A 63 99.84 59.50 44.14
N ARG A 64 99.72 58.44 43.31
CA ARG A 64 98.44 57.98 42.76
C ARG A 64 97.43 57.66 43.85
N LYS A 65 97.86 56.95 44.91
CA LYS A 65 97.00 56.62 46.04
C LYS A 65 96.57 57.86 46.80
N GLU A 66 97.51 58.78 47.08
CA GLU A 66 97.23 60.07 47.73
C GLU A 66 96.21 60.90 46.94
N LEU A 67 96.41 61.06 45.63
CA LEU A 67 95.48 61.78 44.74
C LEU A 67 94.10 61.11 44.66
N GLY A 68 94.04 59.78 44.80
CA GLY A 68 92.81 59.02 44.78
C GLY A 68 91.99 59.06 46.07
N VAL A 69 92.58 59.47 47.20
CA VAL A 69 91.88 59.47 48.50
C VAL A 69 90.68 60.41 48.49
N ASP A 70 90.89 61.66 48.07
CA ASP A 70 89.83 62.68 48.06
C ASP A 70 88.74 62.34 47.04
N ALA A 71 89.13 61.80 45.87
CA ALA A 71 88.20 61.36 44.85
C ALA A 71 87.32 60.20 45.34
N TYR A 72 87.92 59.21 46.00
CA TYR A 72 87.17 58.08 46.57
C TYR A 72 86.24 58.53 47.71
N ALA A 73 86.74 59.39 48.60
CA ALA A 73 85.94 59.96 49.68
C ALA A 73 84.73 60.73 49.12
N TRP A 74 84.94 61.54 48.07
CA TRP A 74 83.88 62.29 47.42
C TRP A 74 82.83 61.39 46.75
N ILE A 75 83.24 60.36 46.03
CA ILE A 75 82.31 59.38 45.43
C ILE A 75 81.48 58.71 46.53
N LYS A 76 82.13 58.25 47.60
CA LYS A 76 81.44 57.63 48.73
C LYS A 76 80.43 58.59 49.38
N THR A 77 80.79 59.87 49.54
CA THR A 77 79.87 60.89 50.06
C THR A 77 78.67 61.10 49.12
N LYS A 78 78.90 61.15 47.81
CA LYS A 78 77.82 61.29 46.82
C LYS A 78 76.87 60.10 46.82
N ASP A 79 77.40 58.88 46.86
CA ASP A 79 76.60 57.66 46.89
C ASP A 79 75.81 57.56 48.20
N GLY A 80 76.42 57.95 49.32
CA GLY A 80 75.73 58.07 50.61
C GLY A 80 74.59 59.09 50.55
N ALA A 81 74.83 60.29 50.03
CA ALA A 81 73.78 61.30 49.87
C ALA A 81 72.66 60.85 48.94
N ALA A 82 72.99 60.16 47.83
CA ALA A 82 71.99 59.60 46.94
C ALA A 82 71.14 58.54 47.64
N LYS A 83 71.77 57.67 48.45
CA LYS A 83 71.06 56.69 49.27
C LYS A 83 70.13 57.39 50.28
N ASP A 84 70.63 58.36 51.03
CA ASP A 84 69.84 59.10 52.04
C ASP A 84 68.63 59.81 51.40
N LEU A 85 68.77 60.29 50.16
CA LEU A 85 67.68 60.89 49.40
C LEU A 85 66.67 59.85 48.90
N LEU A 86 67.12 58.67 48.46
CA LEU A 86 66.26 57.63 47.89
C LEU A 86 65.57 56.77 48.94
N GLU A 87 66.19 56.55 50.09
CA GLU A 87 65.69 55.70 51.18
C GLU A 87 64.27 56.07 51.64
N PRO A 88 63.89 57.36 51.83
CA PRO A 88 62.50 57.71 52.13
C PRO A 88 61.56 57.69 50.92
N ILE A 89 62.08 57.75 49.69
CA ILE A 89 61.28 57.79 48.45
C ILE A 89 60.81 56.38 48.06
N ILE A 90 61.69 55.39 48.14
CA ILE A 90 61.40 54.01 47.68
C ILE A 90 60.12 53.43 48.35
N PRO A 91 59.95 53.47 49.68
CA PRO A 91 58.73 52.97 50.31
C PRO A 91 57.45 53.71 49.88
N LEU A 92 57.55 55.01 49.54
CA LEU A 92 56.42 55.79 49.05
C LEU A 92 56.05 55.38 47.62
N GLU A 93 57.05 55.20 46.75
CA GLU A 93 56.84 54.72 45.39
C GLU A 93 56.20 53.32 45.39
N ASP A 94 56.70 52.41 46.22
CA ASP A 94 56.16 51.06 46.35
C ASP A 94 54.72 51.08 46.89
N ARG A 95 54.42 51.94 47.88
CA ARG A 95 53.05 52.14 48.36
C ARG A 95 52.14 52.65 47.25
N PHE A 96 52.55 53.67 46.49
CA PHE A 96 51.74 54.22 45.40
C PHE A 96 51.52 53.23 44.26
N LYS A 97 52.53 52.41 43.92
CA LYS A 97 52.35 51.31 42.95
C LYS A 97 51.30 50.31 43.43
N ALA A 98 51.33 49.94 44.71
CA ALA A 98 50.35 49.03 45.28
C ALA A 98 48.94 49.63 45.30
N GLU A 99 48.80 50.90 45.69
CA GLU A 99 47.51 51.62 45.70
C GLU A 99 46.92 51.74 44.28
N LEU A 100 47.73 52.13 43.29
CA LEU A 100 47.29 52.22 41.90
C LEU A 100 46.86 50.86 41.35
N SER A 101 47.66 49.81 41.58
CA SER A 101 47.33 48.45 41.14
C SER A 101 46.01 47.95 41.75
N ALA A 102 45.78 48.22 43.04
CA ALA A 102 44.53 47.86 43.71
C ALA A 102 43.32 48.63 43.15
N GLU A 103 43.49 49.91 42.83
CA GLU A 103 42.43 50.74 42.26
C GLU A 103 42.14 50.38 40.80
N ASP A 104 43.16 50.12 39.98
CA ASP A 104 43.02 49.66 38.60
C ASP A 104 42.23 48.33 38.57
N ALA A 105 42.57 47.38 39.43
CA ALA A 105 41.84 46.12 39.57
C ALA A 105 40.38 46.32 40.02
N ARG A 106 40.12 47.31 40.90
CA ARG A 106 38.76 47.66 41.33
C ARG A 106 37.95 48.24 40.18
N ILE A 107 38.54 49.15 39.38
CA ILE A 107 37.91 49.75 38.21
C ILE A 107 37.62 48.70 37.15
N GLU A 108 38.58 47.83 36.85
CA GLU A 108 38.41 46.74 35.89
C GLU A 108 37.29 45.78 36.30
N LYS A 109 37.21 45.45 37.61
CA LYS A 109 36.12 44.62 38.12
C LYS A 109 34.75 45.29 37.98
N ILE A 110 34.65 46.57 38.32
CA ILE A 110 33.39 47.33 38.17
C ILE A 110 32.94 47.33 36.72
N GLU A 111 33.87 47.55 35.79
CA GLU A 111 33.56 47.55 34.37
C GLU A 111 33.17 46.16 33.87
N THR A 112 33.87 45.11 34.31
CA THR A 112 33.54 43.72 33.98
C THR A 112 32.15 43.34 34.51
N ASP A 113 31.86 43.66 35.77
CA ASP A 113 30.57 43.40 36.41
C ASP A 113 29.44 44.18 35.70
N ARG A 114 29.70 45.43 35.28
CA ARG A 114 28.76 46.24 34.48
C ARG A 114 28.45 45.57 33.14
N VAL A 115 29.49 45.23 32.38
CA VAL A 115 29.34 44.59 31.06
C VAL A 115 28.61 43.26 31.20
N GLN A 116 28.98 42.44 32.19
CA GLN A 116 28.33 41.14 32.43
C GLN A 116 26.85 41.32 32.78
N ALA A 117 26.49 42.28 33.64
CA ALA A 117 25.10 42.53 33.97
C ALA A 117 24.25 42.94 32.75
N ILE A 118 24.82 43.72 31.81
CA ILE A 118 24.13 44.06 30.56
C ILE A 118 24.01 42.82 29.66
N ARG A 119 25.07 42.02 29.56
CA ARG A 119 25.07 40.77 28.78
C ARG A 119 24.04 39.78 29.28
N ASP A 120 23.89 39.63 30.60
CA ASP A 120 22.89 38.75 31.20
C ASP A 120 21.46 39.18 30.83
N LYS A 121 21.16 40.49 30.82
CA LYS A 121 19.87 41.02 30.37
C LYS A 121 19.60 40.72 28.89
N ILE A 122 20.61 40.84 28.03
CA ILE A 122 20.49 40.51 26.60
C ILE A 122 20.24 39.02 26.42
N GLU A 123 20.95 38.18 27.17
CA GLU A 123 20.78 36.73 27.15
C GLU A 123 19.40 36.30 27.68
N GLU A 124 18.80 37.05 28.61
CA GLU A 124 17.41 36.86 29.03
C GLU A 124 16.40 37.13 27.91
N ILE A 125 16.60 38.20 27.12
CA ILE A 125 15.79 38.51 25.94
C ILE A 125 15.89 37.38 24.91
N LYS A 126 17.12 37.01 24.56
CA LYS A 126 17.41 35.97 23.58
C LYS A 126 16.80 34.62 23.94
N ASN A 127 16.91 34.22 25.21
CA ASN A 127 16.37 32.95 25.69
C ASN A 127 14.88 33.02 26.07
N TYR A 128 14.23 34.18 25.95
CA TYR A 128 12.84 34.35 26.32
C TYR A 128 11.89 33.36 25.60
N PRO A 129 12.02 33.09 24.29
CA PRO A 129 11.20 32.08 23.62
C PRO A 129 11.51 30.64 24.10
N ILE A 130 12.77 30.32 24.35
CA ILE A 130 13.23 28.98 24.75
C ILE A 130 12.73 28.63 26.16
N LYS A 131 12.83 29.56 27.11
CA LYS A 131 12.30 29.39 28.48
C LYS A 131 10.79 29.12 28.49
N ASN A 132 10.09 29.59 27.45
CA ASN A 132 8.65 29.51 27.32
C ASN A 132 8.16 28.46 26.31
N ILE A 133 9.03 27.54 25.87
CA ILE A 133 8.72 26.51 24.85
C ILE A 133 7.54 25.61 25.23
N ASN A 134 7.25 25.46 26.53
CA ASN A 134 6.16 24.62 27.02
C ASN A 134 4.78 25.28 26.94
N ASN A 135 4.69 26.57 26.58
CA ASN A 135 3.42 27.25 26.42
C ASN A 135 2.74 26.78 25.14
N ARG A 136 1.81 25.84 25.30
CA ARG A 136 1.18 25.16 24.17
C ARG A 136 0.00 25.92 23.60
N GLU A 137 -0.61 26.88 24.28
CA GLU A 137 -1.80 27.56 23.76
C GLU A 137 -1.44 28.82 22.97
N ALA A 138 -2.09 29.05 21.82
CA ALA A 138 -1.84 30.24 21.01
C ALA A 138 -2.05 31.54 21.80
N SER A 139 -3.08 31.59 22.66
CA SER A 139 -3.36 32.73 23.54
C SER A 139 -2.20 33.08 24.48
N LEU A 140 -1.53 32.08 25.05
CA LEU A 140 -0.38 32.26 25.94
C LEU A 140 0.85 32.74 25.16
N ILE A 141 1.10 32.17 23.98
CA ILE A 141 2.21 32.63 23.12
C ILE A 141 2.00 34.10 22.72
N ASN A 142 0.77 34.49 22.38
CA ASN A 142 0.45 35.88 22.07
C ASN A 142 0.66 36.83 23.27
N ALA A 143 0.34 36.38 24.49
CA ALA A 143 0.61 37.15 25.70
C ALA A 143 2.12 37.38 25.90
N LEU A 144 2.96 36.39 25.63
CA LEU A 144 4.42 36.50 25.68
C LEU A 144 4.96 37.46 24.62
N ILE A 145 4.44 37.40 23.39
CA ILE A 145 4.78 38.35 22.33
C ILE A 145 4.52 39.78 22.81
N ASN A 146 3.35 40.03 23.38
CA ASN A 146 3.00 41.37 23.89
C ASN A 146 3.90 41.81 25.05
N GLN A 147 4.23 40.90 25.99
CA GLN A 147 5.16 41.21 27.08
C GLN A 147 6.54 41.61 26.55
N LEU A 148 7.10 40.82 25.63
CA LEU A 148 8.40 41.09 25.05
C LEU A 148 8.36 42.35 24.16
N PHE A 149 7.27 42.58 23.43
CA PHE A 149 7.08 43.77 22.61
C PHE A 149 7.09 45.05 23.45
N CYS A 150 6.41 45.02 24.61
CA CYS A 150 6.37 46.13 25.56
C CYS A 150 7.68 46.33 26.36
N LEU A 151 8.65 45.41 26.28
CA LEU A 151 9.95 45.60 26.93
C LEU A 151 10.70 46.76 26.25
N GLU A 152 10.91 47.86 26.97
CA GLU A 152 11.64 49.02 26.46
C GLU A 152 13.15 48.80 26.59
N ILE A 153 13.88 49.03 25.50
CA ILE A 153 15.35 48.92 25.48
C ILE A 153 15.92 50.34 25.42
N THR A 154 16.34 50.83 26.58
CA THR A 154 16.79 52.22 26.75
C THR A 154 18.32 52.33 26.67
N PRO A 155 18.86 53.46 26.17
CA PRO A 155 20.31 53.74 26.21
C PRO A 155 20.90 53.68 27.62
N GLU A 156 20.13 54.06 28.64
CA GLU A 156 20.57 54.13 30.03
C GLU A 156 20.83 52.73 30.61
N GLU A 157 20.02 51.75 30.24
CA GLU A 157 20.12 50.39 30.76
C GLU A 157 21.08 49.49 29.98
N TYR A 158 21.17 49.68 28.66
CA TYR A 158 21.93 48.80 27.76
C TYR A 158 23.19 49.45 27.18
N GLN A 159 23.35 50.77 27.33
CA GLN A 159 24.55 51.52 27.00
C GLN A 159 25.05 51.22 25.57
N GLU A 160 26.32 50.84 25.40
CA GLU A 160 26.91 50.49 24.11
C GLU A 160 26.30 49.24 23.46
N PHE A 161 25.63 48.39 24.24
CA PHE A 161 24.98 47.16 23.78
C PHE A 161 23.51 47.34 23.41
N LYS A 162 22.99 48.58 23.38
CA LYS A 162 21.60 48.85 23.01
C LYS A 162 21.22 48.26 21.65
N ALA A 163 22.07 48.42 20.64
CA ALA A 163 21.79 47.91 19.30
C ALA A 163 21.69 46.38 19.28
N GLU A 164 22.57 45.70 20.02
CA GLU A 164 22.55 44.25 20.17
C GLU A 164 21.28 43.77 20.89
N ALA A 165 20.88 44.45 21.97
CA ALA A 165 19.65 44.15 22.69
C ALA A 165 18.40 44.29 21.82
N ILE A 166 18.34 45.33 20.97
CA ILE A 166 17.23 45.53 20.01
C ILE A 166 17.17 44.37 19.01
N GLN A 167 18.32 44.00 18.44
CA GLN A 167 18.39 42.89 17.50
C GLN A 167 17.92 41.57 18.13
N GLU A 168 18.41 41.24 19.32
CA GLU A 168 18.01 40.01 20.02
C GLU A 168 16.52 40.02 20.41
N LYS A 169 15.95 41.19 20.72
CA LYS A 169 14.50 41.34 20.94
C LYS A 169 13.71 41.08 19.65
N GLU A 170 14.15 41.63 18.52
CA GLU A 170 13.49 41.42 17.23
C GLU A 170 13.54 39.95 16.82
N ASP A 171 14.68 39.28 16.99
CA ASP A 171 14.87 37.87 16.70
C ASP A 171 13.99 36.98 17.60
N ALA A 172 13.94 37.29 18.90
CA ALA A 172 13.06 36.59 19.84
C ALA A 172 11.56 36.79 19.53
N LEU A 173 11.15 38.00 19.14
CA LEU A 173 9.79 38.29 18.69
C LEU A 173 9.44 37.55 17.40
N ALA A 174 10.36 37.47 16.44
CA ALA A 174 10.18 36.73 15.20
C ALA A 174 9.96 35.24 15.48
N LEU A 175 10.77 34.64 16.36
CA LEU A 175 10.62 33.25 16.75
C LEU A 175 9.28 32.97 17.45
N LEU A 176 8.88 33.80 18.41
CA LEU A 176 7.58 33.66 19.07
C LEU A 176 6.41 33.84 18.09
N SER A 177 6.53 34.78 17.15
CA SER A 177 5.51 35.02 16.12
C SER A 177 5.33 33.81 15.21
N GLN A 178 6.44 33.15 14.83
CA GLN A 178 6.39 31.89 14.08
C GLN A 178 5.70 30.79 14.90
N GLN A 179 6.11 30.59 16.16
CA GLN A 179 5.49 29.60 17.06
C GLN A 179 3.99 29.84 17.25
N HIS A 180 3.58 31.10 17.38
CA HIS A 180 2.18 31.49 17.49
C HIS A 180 1.39 31.15 16.22
N ALA A 181 1.93 31.47 15.05
CA ALA A 181 1.29 31.17 13.77
C ALA A 181 1.13 29.66 13.54
N ASP A 182 2.17 28.88 13.86
CA ASP A 182 2.13 27.42 13.77
C ASP A 182 1.11 26.85 14.75
N ARG A 183 1.02 27.43 15.95
CA ARG A 183 0.06 26.98 16.96
C ARG A 183 -1.39 27.29 16.61
N ILE A 184 -1.66 28.48 16.05
CA ILE A 184 -3.00 28.83 15.53
C ILE A 184 -3.45 27.79 14.49
N LYS A 185 -2.59 27.46 13.53
CA LYS A 185 -2.92 26.47 12.49
C LYS A 185 -3.23 25.12 13.10
N PHE A 186 -2.40 24.66 14.03
CA PHE A 186 -2.62 23.39 14.73
C PHE A 186 -3.97 23.36 15.48
N GLU A 187 -4.30 24.43 16.23
CA GLU A 187 -5.57 24.51 16.98
C GLU A 187 -6.78 24.57 16.05
N GLN A 188 -6.68 25.26 14.91
CA GLN A 188 -7.73 25.27 13.89
C GLN A 188 -7.95 23.88 13.28
N GLU A 189 -6.87 23.16 12.97
CA GLU A 189 -6.96 21.78 12.48
C GLU A 189 -7.55 20.83 13.52
N GLU A 190 -7.16 20.94 14.79
CA GLU A 190 -7.74 20.13 15.87
C GLU A 190 -9.23 20.42 16.04
N ALA A 191 -9.65 21.68 15.97
CA ALA A 191 -11.05 22.06 16.04
C ALA A 191 -11.87 21.47 14.87
N VAL A 192 -11.32 21.50 13.65
CA VAL A 192 -11.94 20.88 12.46
C VAL A 192 -12.03 19.36 12.64
N ARG A 193 -10.95 18.69 13.05
CA ARG A 193 -10.95 17.23 13.28
C ARG A 193 -11.95 16.82 14.35
N LYS A 194 -12.04 17.59 15.44
CA LYS A 194 -13.02 17.34 16.50
C LYS A 194 -14.44 17.49 15.97
N ALA A 195 -14.74 18.59 15.27
CA ALA A 195 -16.05 18.81 14.66
C ALA A 195 -16.41 17.72 13.64
N GLU A 196 -15.46 17.27 12.82
CA GLU A 196 -15.64 16.17 11.87
C GLU A 196 -15.90 14.84 12.59
N SER A 197 -15.15 14.52 13.65
CA SER A 197 -15.36 13.32 14.45
C SER A 197 -16.74 13.30 15.11
N GLU A 198 -17.21 14.44 15.61
CA GLU A 198 -18.55 14.57 16.20
C GLU A 198 -19.65 14.41 15.14
N ARG A 199 -19.44 14.90 13.92
CA ARG A 199 -20.36 14.68 12.79
C ARG A 199 -20.39 13.21 12.38
N LEU A 200 -19.24 12.56 12.25
CA LEU A 200 -19.15 11.15 11.90
C LEU A 200 -19.79 10.26 12.97
N GLU A 201 -19.63 10.59 14.25
CA GLU A 201 -20.29 9.85 15.33
C GLU A 201 -21.82 9.99 15.26
N LYS A 202 -22.34 11.19 14.97
CA LYS A 202 -23.79 11.40 14.75
C LYS A 202 -24.30 10.58 13.57
N VAL A 203 -23.61 10.63 12.44
CA VAL A 203 -23.97 9.83 11.25
C VAL A 203 -23.94 8.34 11.58
N ARG A 204 -22.95 7.86 12.32
CA ARG A 204 -22.87 6.44 12.72
C ARG A 204 -24.06 6.05 13.61
N LYS A 205 -24.43 6.89 14.57
CA LYS A 205 -25.61 6.66 15.44
C LYS A 205 -26.91 6.66 14.64
N GLU A 206 -27.06 7.57 13.66
CA GLU A 206 -28.21 7.61 12.77
C GLU A 206 -28.29 6.37 11.86
N GLN A 207 -27.16 5.96 11.28
CA GLN A 207 -27.07 4.75 10.46
C GLN A 207 -27.36 3.48 11.27
N GLU A 208 -26.86 3.39 12.50
CA GLU A 208 -27.14 2.26 13.39
C GLU A 208 -28.62 2.21 13.79
N ALA A 209 -29.23 3.36 14.10
CA ALA A 209 -30.65 3.46 14.40
C ALA A 209 -31.53 3.09 13.19
N GLU A 210 -31.15 3.54 11.98
CA GLU A 210 -31.88 3.20 10.76
C GLU A 210 -31.71 1.73 10.37
N ALA A 211 -30.50 1.17 10.51
CA ALA A 211 -30.27 -0.26 10.30
C ALA A 211 -31.07 -1.12 11.29
N ALA A 212 -31.18 -0.69 12.55
CA ALA A 212 -32.03 -1.35 13.55
C ALA A 212 -33.52 -1.28 13.15
N ARG A 213 -34.01 -0.13 12.68
CA ARG A 213 -35.38 0.03 12.17
C ARG A 213 -35.66 -0.88 10.97
N LEU A 214 -34.76 -0.89 9.98
CA LEU A 214 -34.89 -1.74 8.80
C LEU A 214 -34.88 -3.22 9.17
N LYS A 215 -34.07 -3.62 10.16
CA LYS A 215 -34.06 -4.99 10.66
C LYS A 215 -35.40 -5.37 11.30
N VAL A 216 -35.99 -4.50 12.14
CA VAL A 216 -37.32 -4.73 12.72
C VAL A 216 -38.38 -4.89 11.62
N ILE A 217 -38.37 -4.02 10.60
CA ILE A 217 -39.30 -4.12 9.47
C ILE A 217 -39.08 -5.42 8.69
N ALA A 218 -37.84 -5.83 8.45
CA ALA A 218 -37.52 -7.08 7.76
C ALA A 218 -37.98 -8.31 8.57
N ASP A 219 -37.75 -8.31 9.88
CA ASP A 219 -38.19 -9.38 10.78
C ASP A 219 -39.73 -9.47 10.82
N GLU A 220 -40.44 -8.33 10.85
CA GLU A 220 -41.91 -8.27 10.76
C GLU A 220 -42.43 -8.79 9.41
N GLN A 221 -41.82 -8.40 8.29
CA GLN A 221 -42.19 -8.89 6.97
C GLN A 221 -41.95 -10.39 6.82
N GLU A 222 -40.84 -10.92 7.35
CA GLU A 222 -40.57 -12.35 7.32
C GLU A 222 -41.57 -13.13 8.19
N ALA A 223 -41.90 -12.62 9.37
CA ALA A 223 -42.93 -13.19 10.24
C ALA A 223 -44.31 -13.19 9.56
N ALA A 224 -44.68 -12.08 8.91
CA ALA A 224 -45.93 -11.98 8.14
C ALA A 224 -45.95 -12.96 6.96
N ARG A 225 -44.84 -13.11 6.23
CA ARG A 225 -44.74 -14.09 5.13
C ARG A 225 -44.87 -15.53 5.64
N LYS A 226 -44.21 -15.87 6.75
CA LYS A 226 -44.35 -17.20 7.38
C LYS A 226 -45.77 -17.48 7.87
N ALA A 227 -46.44 -16.46 8.43
CA ALA A 227 -47.84 -16.57 8.84
C ALA A 227 -48.76 -16.80 7.63
N GLN A 228 -48.60 -16.03 6.55
CA GLN A 228 -49.34 -16.22 5.30
C GLN A 228 -49.08 -17.58 4.66
N GLU A 229 -47.83 -18.05 4.66
CA GLU A 229 -47.48 -19.37 4.13
C GLU A 229 -48.11 -20.51 4.96
N MET A 230 -48.14 -20.38 6.29
CA MET A 230 -48.83 -21.34 7.15
C MET A 230 -50.35 -21.32 6.95
N GLU A 231 -50.97 -20.15 6.79
CA GLU A 231 -52.40 -20.07 6.48
C GLU A 231 -52.72 -20.66 5.11
N ALA A 232 -51.97 -20.28 4.08
CA ALA A 232 -52.12 -20.84 2.73
C ALA A 232 -51.92 -22.36 2.71
N ARG A 233 -51.02 -22.89 3.54
CA ARG A 233 -50.83 -24.34 3.71
C ARG A 233 -52.04 -25.00 4.37
N LYS A 234 -52.56 -24.43 5.46
CA LYS A 234 -53.77 -24.93 6.13
C LYS A 234 -54.98 -24.91 5.20
N GLU A 235 -55.12 -23.85 4.40
CA GLU A 235 -56.20 -23.72 3.42
C GLU A 235 -56.06 -24.75 2.30
N ARG A 236 -54.84 -24.98 1.79
CA ARG A 236 -54.58 -26.06 0.81
C ARG A 236 -54.87 -27.44 1.38
N GLU A 237 -54.47 -27.71 2.62
CA GLU A 237 -54.75 -28.97 3.31
C GLU A 237 -56.27 -29.16 3.49
N ALA A 238 -57.01 -28.11 3.86
CA ALA A 238 -58.48 -28.16 3.96
C ALA A 238 -59.16 -28.39 2.60
N ILE A 239 -58.71 -27.72 1.55
CA ILE A 239 -59.22 -27.92 0.18
C ILE A 239 -58.95 -29.34 -0.31
N GLU A 240 -57.78 -29.90 0.00
CA GLU A 240 -57.42 -31.25 -0.40
C GLU A 240 -58.24 -32.31 0.36
N GLU A 241 -58.46 -32.12 1.66
CA GLU A 241 -59.37 -32.97 2.43
C GLU A 241 -60.81 -32.90 1.92
N GLU A 242 -61.28 -31.71 1.51
CA GLU A 242 -62.60 -31.54 0.92
C GLU A 242 -62.71 -32.23 -0.44
N LYS A 243 -61.67 -32.13 -1.29
CA LYS A 243 -61.60 -32.86 -2.56
C LYS A 243 -61.60 -34.37 -2.37
N ILE A 244 -60.88 -34.88 -1.37
CA ILE A 244 -60.87 -36.32 -1.05
C ILE A 244 -62.27 -36.77 -0.62
N LYS A 245 -63.00 -35.97 0.18
CA LYS A 245 -64.39 -36.27 0.56
C LYS A 245 -65.34 -36.24 -0.63
N ILE A 246 -65.24 -35.22 -1.49
CA ILE A 246 -66.05 -35.11 -2.70
C ILE A 246 -65.78 -36.27 -3.66
N GLN A 247 -64.51 -36.70 -3.80
CA GLN A 247 -64.16 -37.82 -4.66
C GLN A 247 -64.68 -39.14 -4.08
N ALA A 248 -64.54 -39.37 -2.78
CA ALA A 248 -65.10 -40.55 -2.12
C ALA A 248 -66.64 -40.60 -2.19
N GLU A 249 -67.31 -39.44 -2.19
CA GLU A 249 -68.75 -39.36 -2.37
C GLU A 249 -69.17 -39.62 -3.82
N LYS A 250 -68.43 -39.09 -4.81
CA LYS A 250 -68.60 -39.41 -6.23
C LYS A 250 -68.42 -40.90 -6.51
N ASP A 251 -67.39 -41.52 -5.93
CA ASP A 251 -67.11 -42.95 -6.11
C ASP A 251 -68.24 -43.81 -5.50
N LYS A 252 -68.86 -43.38 -4.39
CA LYS A 252 -70.06 -44.03 -3.81
C LYS A 252 -71.29 -43.86 -4.68
N ILE A 253 -71.49 -42.69 -5.27
CA ILE A 253 -72.61 -42.42 -6.19
C ILE A 253 -72.43 -43.23 -7.49
N GLU A 254 -71.20 -43.41 -7.96
CA GLU A 254 -70.91 -44.21 -9.15
C GLU A 254 -71.07 -45.71 -8.89
N ALA A 255 -70.63 -46.21 -7.73
CA ALA A 255 -70.85 -47.60 -7.33
C ALA A 255 -72.35 -47.95 -7.17
N THR A 256 -73.15 -47.02 -6.64
CA THR A 256 -74.61 -47.18 -6.53
C THR A 256 -75.31 -47.10 -7.89
N LYS A 257 -74.86 -46.21 -8.80
CA LYS A 257 -75.37 -46.19 -10.18
C LYS A 257 -75.03 -47.47 -10.95
N LYS A 258 -73.82 -48.02 -10.78
CA LYS A 258 -73.39 -49.24 -11.47
C LYS A 258 -74.20 -50.45 -11.04
N THR A 259 -74.44 -50.61 -9.73
CA THR A 259 -75.30 -51.68 -9.21
C THR A 259 -76.76 -51.55 -9.64
N GLU A 260 -77.27 -50.32 -9.80
CA GLU A 260 -78.63 -50.11 -10.28
C GLU A 260 -78.78 -50.29 -11.81
N GLN A 261 -77.73 -49.96 -12.57
CA GLN A 261 -77.66 -50.22 -14.01
C GLN A 261 -77.52 -51.71 -14.32
N ASP A 262 -76.74 -52.46 -13.55
CA ASP A 262 -76.60 -53.91 -13.70
C ASP A 262 -77.92 -54.64 -13.38
N ARG A 263 -78.70 -54.15 -12.40
CA ARG A 263 -80.04 -54.69 -12.10
C ARG A 263 -81.05 -54.40 -13.22
N LYS A 264 -80.95 -53.24 -13.87
CA LYS A 264 -81.81 -52.88 -15.02
C LYS A 264 -81.39 -53.62 -16.30
N ALA A 265 -80.09 -53.91 -16.47
CA ALA A 265 -79.57 -54.69 -17.60
C ALA A 265 -79.98 -56.17 -17.53
N MET A 266 -79.96 -56.79 -16.35
CA MET A 266 -80.44 -58.18 -16.19
C MET A 266 -81.97 -58.31 -16.39
N ALA A 267 -82.75 -57.34 -15.91
CA ALA A 267 -84.20 -57.32 -16.13
C ALA A 267 -84.59 -57.04 -17.60
N ALA A 268 -83.77 -56.28 -18.34
CA ALA A 268 -83.96 -56.05 -19.77
C ALA A 268 -83.58 -57.30 -20.60
N PHE A 269 -82.50 -57.99 -20.24
CA PHE A 269 -82.05 -59.21 -20.92
C PHE A 269 -83.06 -60.38 -20.75
N GLU A 270 -83.68 -60.52 -19.58
CA GLU A 270 -84.67 -61.57 -19.32
C GLU A 270 -86.00 -61.31 -20.05
N LYS A 271 -86.43 -60.04 -20.17
CA LYS A 271 -87.58 -59.68 -21.01
C LYS A 271 -87.31 -59.86 -22.50
N GLU A 272 -86.12 -59.53 -22.98
CA GLU A 272 -85.76 -59.68 -24.39
C GLU A 272 -85.60 -61.16 -24.82
N ALA A 273 -85.18 -62.03 -23.90
CA ALA A 273 -85.10 -63.48 -24.12
C ALA A 273 -86.48 -64.16 -24.21
N LEU A 274 -87.45 -63.73 -23.38
CA LEU A 274 -88.84 -64.20 -23.44
C LEU A 274 -89.59 -63.68 -24.67
N GLU A 275 -89.31 -62.44 -25.09
CA GLU A 275 -89.95 -61.83 -26.26
C GLU A 275 -89.40 -62.40 -27.59
N LYS A 276 -88.09 -62.70 -27.68
CA LYS A 276 -87.50 -63.42 -28.83
C LYS A 276 -87.95 -64.87 -28.96
N ALA A 277 -88.32 -65.55 -27.86
CA ALA A 277 -88.90 -66.89 -27.89
C ALA A 277 -90.36 -66.88 -28.38
N ARG A 278 -91.15 -65.85 -28.02
CA ARG A 278 -92.54 -65.71 -28.48
C ARG A 278 -92.64 -65.28 -29.94
N ILE A 279 -91.71 -64.43 -30.41
CA ILE A 279 -91.65 -63.97 -31.81
C ILE A 279 -91.17 -65.09 -32.75
N ARG A 280 -90.26 -65.98 -32.33
CA ARG A 280 -89.84 -67.14 -33.14
C ARG A 280 -90.94 -68.20 -33.30
N ALA A 281 -91.73 -68.46 -32.25
CA ALA A 281 -92.85 -69.40 -32.33
C ALA A 281 -94.02 -68.88 -33.19
N GLU A 282 -94.20 -67.56 -33.29
CA GLU A 282 -95.24 -66.94 -34.14
C GLU A 282 -94.78 -66.72 -35.59
N GLN A 283 -93.47 -66.53 -35.81
CA GLN A 283 -92.88 -66.43 -37.15
C GLN A 283 -92.74 -67.81 -37.82
N GLU A 284 -92.42 -68.89 -37.10
CA GLU A 284 -92.36 -70.24 -37.70
C GLU A 284 -93.75 -70.78 -38.12
N ALA A 285 -94.83 -70.42 -37.42
CA ALA A 285 -96.19 -70.79 -37.80
C ALA A 285 -96.74 -69.97 -39.01
N LYS A 286 -96.25 -68.74 -39.22
CA LYS A 286 -96.60 -67.90 -40.39
C LYS A 286 -95.68 -68.18 -41.59
N GLU A 287 -94.42 -68.53 -41.37
CA GLU A 287 -93.46 -68.90 -42.42
C GLU A 287 -93.71 -70.30 -42.98
N GLU A 288 -94.29 -71.25 -42.24
CA GLU A 288 -94.64 -72.57 -42.81
C GLU A 288 -95.92 -72.55 -43.67
N ALA A 289 -96.84 -71.61 -43.42
CA ALA A 289 -97.98 -71.33 -44.29
C ALA A 289 -97.58 -70.52 -45.54
N VAL A 290 -96.61 -69.60 -45.42
CA VAL A 290 -96.05 -68.84 -46.56
C VAL A 290 -95.05 -69.70 -47.36
N ARG A 291 -94.34 -70.67 -46.77
CA ARG A 291 -93.47 -71.62 -47.48
C ARG A 291 -94.22 -72.61 -48.37
N LYS A 292 -95.45 -73.02 -48.03
CA LYS A 292 -96.23 -73.94 -48.88
C LYS A 292 -96.88 -73.24 -50.09
N GLU A 293 -97.18 -71.94 -50.00
CA GLU A 293 -97.69 -71.15 -51.14
C GLU A 293 -96.54 -70.58 -52.02
N SER A 294 -95.43 -70.13 -51.41
CA SER A 294 -94.23 -69.66 -52.15
C SER A 294 -93.38 -70.80 -52.76
N ALA A 295 -93.47 -72.03 -52.25
CA ALA A 295 -92.87 -73.20 -52.90
C ALA A 295 -93.70 -73.75 -54.08
N ARG A 296 -94.96 -73.34 -54.26
CA ARG A 296 -95.77 -73.68 -55.44
C ARG A 296 -95.50 -72.71 -56.60
N ILE A 297 -95.36 -71.41 -56.29
CA ILE A 297 -95.03 -70.35 -57.25
C ILE A 297 -93.54 -70.40 -57.67
N ALA A 298 -92.61 -70.69 -56.76
CA ALA A 298 -91.18 -70.84 -57.12
C ALA A 298 -90.87 -72.15 -57.88
N LYS A 299 -91.72 -73.17 -57.82
CA LYS A 299 -91.57 -74.42 -58.59
C LYS A 299 -92.15 -74.29 -60.00
N GLU A 300 -93.22 -73.51 -60.20
CA GLU A 300 -93.75 -73.16 -61.54
C GLU A 300 -92.90 -72.12 -62.30
N GLU A 301 -92.20 -71.21 -61.62
CA GLU A 301 -91.27 -70.26 -62.26
C GLU A 301 -89.87 -70.85 -62.50
N ALA A 302 -89.40 -71.78 -61.66
CA ALA A 302 -88.15 -72.53 -61.91
C ALA A 302 -88.31 -73.55 -63.06
N GLU A 303 -89.46 -74.21 -63.20
CA GLU A 303 -89.72 -75.14 -64.31
C GLU A 303 -89.92 -74.40 -65.66
N LYS A 304 -90.47 -73.18 -65.67
CA LYS A 304 -90.55 -72.33 -66.89
C LYS A 304 -89.20 -71.67 -67.26
N ALA A 305 -88.35 -71.33 -66.28
CA ALA A 305 -87.00 -70.80 -66.55
C ALA A 305 -85.99 -71.89 -66.98
N GLU A 306 -86.13 -73.13 -66.49
CA GLU A 306 -85.28 -74.25 -66.92
C GLU A 306 -85.71 -74.84 -68.29
N HIS A 307 -87.00 -74.81 -68.62
CA HIS A 307 -87.52 -75.25 -69.93
C HIS A 307 -87.14 -74.31 -71.08
N ILE A 308 -87.05 -72.99 -70.83
CA ILE A 308 -86.60 -71.97 -71.79
C ILE A 308 -85.07 -72.04 -72.00
N ARG A 309 -84.28 -72.37 -70.98
CA ARG A 309 -82.83 -72.55 -71.11
C ARG A 309 -82.45 -73.84 -71.84
N LYS A 310 -83.19 -74.93 -71.66
CA LYS A 310 -82.93 -76.22 -72.34
C LYS A 310 -83.40 -76.25 -73.81
N THR A 311 -84.33 -75.39 -74.22
CA THR A 311 -84.79 -75.28 -75.63
C THR A 311 -83.98 -74.28 -76.46
N ALA A 312 -83.33 -73.27 -75.84
CA ALA A 312 -82.44 -72.32 -76.52
C ALA A 312 -81.03 -72.85 -76.83
N LEU A 313 -80.53 -73.87 -76.10
CA LEU A 313 -79.19 -74.46 -76.27
C LEU A 313 -79.15 -75.70 -77.18
N ALA A 314 -80.29 -76.13 -77.74
CA ALA A 314 -80.39 -77.31 -78.58
C ALA A 314 -79.67 -77.20 -79.96
N PRO A 315 -79.71 -76.07 -80.70
CA PRO A 315 -79.03 -75.96 -81.99
C PRO A 315 -77.50 -76.04 -81.89
N ASP A 316 -76.94 -75.51 -80.81
CA ASP A 316 -75.49 -75.40 -80.65
C ASP A 316 -74.84 -76.71 -80.18
N LYS A 317 -75.57 -77.55 -79.42
CA LYS A 317 -75.14 -78.92 -79.14
C LYS A 317 -75.04 -79.77 -80.41
N VAL A 318 -76.00 -79.60 -81.32
CA VAL A 318 -76.00 -80.30 -82.62
C VAL A 318 -74.84 -79.82 -83.50
N LYS A 319 -74.56 -78.51 -83.55
CA LYS A 319 -73.42 -77.95 -84.30
C LYS A 319 -72.06 -78.39 -83.75
N LEU A 320 -71.89 -78.45 -82.43
CA LEU A 320 -70.66 -78.91 -81.78
C LEU A 320 -70.38 -80.40 -82.06
N ILE A 321 -71.42 -81.24 -81.98
CA ILE A 321 -71.30 -82.66 -82.33
C ILE A 321 -71.01 -82.82 -83.83
N ALA A 322 -71.70 -82.07 -84.70
CA ALA A 322 -71.50 -82.13 -86.15
C ALA A 322 -70.08 -81.66 -86.56
N TYR A 323 -69.55 -80.60 -85.94
CA TYR A 323 -68.19 -80.11 -86.20
C TYR A 323 -67.12 -81.14 -85.83
N VAL A 324 -67.26 -81.78 -84.67
CA VAL A 324 -66.29 -82.79 -84.23
C VAL A 324 -66.46 -84.12 -84.98
N ASP A 325 -67.67 -84.46 -85.42
CA ASP A 325 -67.90 -85.58 -86.33
C ASP A 325 -67.31 -85.31 -87.73
N ALA A 326 -67.35 -84.08 -88.24
CA ALA A 326 -66.70 -83.70 -89.51
C ALA A 326 -65.17 -83.81 -89.44
N LEU A 327 -64.54 -83.41 -88.32
CA LEU A 327 -63.09 -83.57 -88.11
C LEU A 327 -62.65 -85.04 -88.05
N TYR A 328 -63.56 -85.95 -87.68
CA TYR A 328 -63.27 -87.39 -87.65
C TYR A 328 -63.30 -88.04 -89.04
N TRP A 329 -64.09 -87.49 -89.96
CA TRP A 329 -64.26 -87.98 -91.33
C TRP A 329 -63.23 -87.43 -92.33
N LEU A 330 -62.13 -86.85 -91.85
CA LEU A 330 -60.99 -86.48 -92.70
C LEU A 330 -60.40 -87.75 -93.34
N ASP A 331 -60.55 -87.86 -94.66
CA ASP A 331 -60.08 -89.02 -95.42
C ASP A 331 -58.54 -89.03 -95.45
N PHE A 332 -57.96 -90.02 -94.79
CA PHE A 332 -56.51 -90.12 -94.69
C PHE A 332 -55.94 -90.95 -95.85
N PRO A 333 -54.82 -90.51 -96.47
CA PRO A 333 -54.26 -91.19 -97.63
C PRO A 333 -53.80 -92.61 -97.28
N ALA A 334 -54.02 -93.56 -98.19
CA ALA A 334 -53.51 -94.92 -98.07
C ALA A 334 -51.98 -94.91 -98.23
N LEU A 335 -51.27 -94.99 -97.10
CA LEU A 335 -49.80 -95.01 -97.07
C LEU A 335 -49.26 -96.43 -97.16
N LYS A 336 -48.18 -96.62 -97.92
CA LYS A 336 -47.50 -97.92 -98.05
C LYS A 336 -46.47 -98.15 -96.94
N ASP A 337 -45.81 -97.08 -96.48
CA ASP A 337 -44.76 -97.12 -95.44
C ASP A 337 -45.34 -97.37 -94.03
N ASP A 338 -44.78 -98.32 -93.31
CA ASP A 338 -45.32 -98.77 -92.02
C ASP A 338 -45.06 -97.78 -90.88
N LYS A 339 -43.94 -97.04 -90.89
CA LYS A 339 -43.70 -95.98 -89.89
C LYS A 339 -44.66 -94.80 -90.12
N ALA A 340 -44.94 -94.47 -91.37
CA ALA A 340 -45.91 -93.44 -91.71
C ALA A 340 -47.35 -93.86 -91.33
N LYS A 341 -47.72 -95.15 -91.48
CA LYS A 341 -48.98 -95.70 -90.97
C LYS A 341 -49.08 -95.59 -89.44
N GLU A 342 -47.99 -95.83 -88.72
CA GLU A 342 -47.96 -95.74 -87.25
C GLU A 342 -48.18 -94.29 -86.77
N ILE A 343 -47.53 -93.31 -87.40
CA ILE A 343 -47.75 -91.88 -87.12
C ILE A 343 -49.21 -91.50 -87.42
N LEU A 344 -49.74 -91.93 -88.56
CA LEU A 344 -51.12 -91.65 -88.96
C LEU A 344 -52.14 -92.30 -88.00
N ASN A 345 -51.88 -93.52 -87.53
CA ASN A 345 -52.71 -94.20 -86.52
C ASN A 345 -52.66 -93.50 -85.16
N ASN A 346 -51.51 -92.96 -84.75
CA ASN A 346 -51.41 -92.16 -83.53
C ASN A 346 -52.25 -90.87 -83.60
N VAL A 347 -52.26 -90.21 -84.76
CA VAL A 347 -53.11 -89.04 -85.01
C VAL A 347 -54.59 -89.43 -84.96
N ARG A 348 -54.98 -90.53 -85.63
CA ARG A 348 -56.35 -91.06 -85.60
C ARG A 348 -56.83 -91.39 -84.19
N ASN A 349 -55.96 -92.00 -83.38
CA ASN A 349 -56.28 -92.36 -81.98
C ASN A 349 -56.48 -91.11 -81.11
N ARG A 350 -55.67 -90.06 -81.30
CA ARG A 350 -55.85 -88.78 -80.59
C ARG A 350 -57.15 -88.09 -81.00
N LEU A 351 -57.48 -88.05 -82.29
CA LEU A 351 -58.74 -87.48 -82.77
C LEU A 351 -59.95 -88.25 -82.23
N THR A 352 -59.84 -89.58 -82.11
CA THR A 352 -60.91 -90.42 -81.51
C THR A 352 -61.13 -90.09 -80.03
N LYS A 353 -60.05 -89.88 -79.26
CA LYS A 353 -60.15 -89.49 -77.84
C LYS A 353 -60.77 -88.10 -77.67
N ILE A 354 -60.38 -87.13 -78.51
CA ILE A 354 -60.95 -85.78 -78.50
C ILE A 354 -62.46 -85.85 -78.83
N ARG A 355 -62.84 -86.60 -79.86
CA ARG A 355 -64.24 -86.81 -80.23
C ARG A 355 -65.08 -87.37 -79.08
N LYS A 356 -64.57 -88.40 -78.39
CA LYS A 356 -65.27 -88.98 -77.23
C LYS A 356 -65.42 -87.96 -76.10
N GLY A 357 -64.35 -87.25 -75.76
CA GLY A 357 -64.37 -86.23 -74.70
C GLY A 357 -65.40 -85.12 -74.95
N VAL A 358 -65.54 -84.66 -76.19
CA VAL A 358 -66.54 -83.64 -76.54
C VAL A 358 -67.96 -84.20 -76.46
N LYS A 359 -68.22 -85.42 -76.95
CA LYS A 359 -69.56 -86.05 -76.84
C LYS A 359 -69.98 -86.25 -75.39
N ASP A 360 -69.07 -86.69 -74.53
CA ASP A 360 -69.35 -86.91 -73.10
C ASP A 360 -69.62 -85.60 -72.36
N ALA A 361 -68.92 -84.51 -72.72
CA ALA A 361 -69.14 -83.19 -72.13
C ALA A 361 -70.45 -82.55 -72.59
N VAL A 362 -70.81 -82.69 -73.88
CA VAL A 362 -72.07 -82.17 -74.43
C VAL A 362 -73.29 -82.88 -73.85
N GLY A 363 -73.19 -84.18 -73.54
CA GLY A 363 -74.29 -84.93 -72.90
C GLY A 363 -74.59 -84.53 -71.45
N ARG A 364 -73.70 -83.76 -70.80
CA ARG A 364 -73.86 -83.27 -69.42
C ARG A 364 -74.36 -81.82 -69.35
N LEU A 365 -74.31 -81.09 -70.46
CA LEU A 365 -74.94 -79.78 -70.65
C LEU A 365 -76.40 -79.98 -71.02
#